data_AF-A0AA36JEC9-F1
#
_entry.id   AF-A0AA36JEC9-F1
#
_cell.length_a   1.000
_cell.length_b   1.000
_cell.length_c   1.000
_cell.angle_alpha   90.00
_cell.angle_beta   90.00
_cell.angle_gamma   90.00
#
_symmetry.space_group_name_H-M   'P 1'
#
loop_
_entity.id
_entity.type
_entity.pdbx_description
1 polymer ?
#
loop_
_entity_poly.entity_id
_entity_poly.type
_entity_poly.pdbx_seq_one_letter_code
_entity_poly.pdbx_strand_id
1 'polypeptide(L)'
;MEASLSSPQDSARVEILLLSVVLLAKHARLTRPKDMMAHLNAALFASSIIEAILTTSLPNPSRREQFARFRLREIFFGLRETRTMIMPPSSVYGGVDGSNFLNALGFFLNTFMVMDYQPARCLPICALYNYIATDVLCRNAALAAKGRLLTVQALLRCRSFTEAWLALYSLSRGHDQPKGLVEAEALDTAVVEAQEMAAAEPFRQYEEPSSEANVKAINQLMEFTLPEASGSEAFSQWLFKYLKAEFLVTVCSYQRVFPKMNEPQEKDRLVLLDKADALLVDIWKEMTGNADDREAWSNSSRTFRETGGEDPTFQEPTRPLPEEEGELCAEVRLMRGKIQEGQGDLGKAIQEVLYGMEFLRRTARTVSCQESASSAAGPRTCARTRAPSVGCACVATWYICSSVKVG
;
A
#
# COMPACT_ATOMS: atom_id res chain seq x y z
N MET A 1 9.21 -2.86 25.46
CA MET A 1 9.89 -1.64 25.94
C MET A 1 9.14 -0.45 25.36
N GLU A 2 8.18 0.11 26.10
CA GLU A 2 7.55 1.39 25.74
C GLU A 2 8.15 2.47 26.64
N ALA A 3 9.31 3.00 26.26
CA ALA A 3 9.72 4.31 26.74
C ALA A 3 8.97 5.31 25.85
N SER A 4 7.96 5.98 26.41
CA SER A 4 7.27 7.07 25.71
C SER A 4 8.27 8.18 25.43
N LEU A 5 8.56 8.42 24.16
CA LEU A 5 9.29 9.61 23.73
C LEU A 5 8.49 10.83 24.20
N SER A 6 9.13 11.72 24.96
CA SER A 6 8.48 12.97 25.35
C SER A 6 8.25 13.85 24.13
N SER A 7 7.03 14.37 24.04
CA SER A 7 6.59 15.36 23.06
C SER A 7 7.60 16.52 22.94
N PRO A 8 8.12 16.81 21.73
CA PRO A 8 9.11 17.87 21.53
C PRO A 8 8.51 19.25 21.87
N GLN A 9 9.27 20.08 22.58
CA GLN A 9 8.86 21.43 22.98
C GLN A 9 9.40 22.52 22.03
N ASP A 10 10.46 22.20 21.27
CA ASP A 10 11.20 23.15 20.43
C ASP A 10 11.25 22.69 18.97
N SER A 11 11.19 23.63 18.02
CA SER A 11 11.29 23.36 16.57
C SER A 11 12.58 22.62 16.19
N ALA A 12 13.72 23.03 16.76
CA ALA A 12 15.02 22.37 16.57
C ALA A 12 15.00 20.87 16.92
N ARG A 13 14.25 20.49 17.97
CA ARG A 13 14.10 19.09 18.38
C ARG A 13 13.23 18.31 17.39
N VAL A 14 12.21 18.95 16.81
CA VAL A 14 11.41 18.34 15.73
C VAL A 14 12.28 18.07 14.50
N GLU A 15 13.19 18.99 14.12
CA GLU A 15 14.09 18.78 12.98
C GLU A 15 15.03 17.59 13.18
N ILE A 16 15.67 17.51 14.36
CA ILE A 16 16.57 16.40 14.71
C ILE A 16 15.81 15.06 14.68
N LEU A 17 14.59 15.04 15.20
CA LEU A 17 13.75 13.84 15.22
C LEU A 17 13.37 13.39 13.81
N LEU A 18 12.97 14.31 12.92
CA LEU A 18 12.65 13.96 11.52
C LEU A 18 13.90 13.49 10.76
N LEU A 19 15.05 14.15 10.92
CA LEU A 19 16.31 13.70 10.29
C LEU A 19 16.73 12.32 10.79
N SER A 20 16.50 12.03 12.07
CA SER A 20 16.76 10.71 12.65
C SER A 20 15.93 9.59 11.99
N VAL A 21 14.71 9.87 11.54
CA VAL A 21 13.88 8.90 10.79
C VAL A 21 14.55 8.50 9.47
N VAL A 22 15.13 9.46 8.74
CA VAL A 22 15.85 9.18 7.48
C VAL A 22 17.12 8.37 7.74
N LEU A 23 17.89 8.75 8.75
CA LEU A 23 19.11 8.04 9.13
C LEU A 23 18.79 6.60 9.57
N LEU A 24 17.71 6.41 10.30
CA LEU A 24 17.24 5.09 10.73
C LEU A 24 16.85 4.21 9.54
N ALA A 25 16.14 4.77 8.55
CA ALA A 25 15.79 4.04 7.33
C ALA A 25 17.04 3.62 6.54
N LYS A 26 18.01 4.54 6.39
CA LYS A 26 19.29 4.23 5.74
C LYS A 26 20.08 3.18 6.52
N HIS A 27 20.12 3.27 7.85
CA HIS A 27 20.80 2.30 8.68
C HIS A 27 20.19 0.91 8.50
N ALA A 28 18.87 0.78 8.67
CA ALA A 28 18.16 -0.48 8.48
C ALA A 28 18.46 -1.09 7.09
N ARG A 29 18.26 -0.31 6.02
CA ARG A 29 18.46 -0.76 4.63
C ARG A 29 19.90 -1.18 4.31
N LEU A 30 20.90 -0.42 4.78
CA LEU A 30 22.28 -0.60 4.34
C LEU A 30 23.10 -1.51 5.25
N THR A 31 22.87 -1.48 6.56
CA THR A 31 23.69 -2.25 7.52
C THR A 31 23.10 -3.62 7.81
N ARG A 32 21.77 -3.77 7.75
CA ARG A 32 21.08 -5.00 8.11
C ARG A 32 19.98 -5.43 7.12
N PRO A 33 20.27 -5.49 5.80
CA PRO A 33 19.24 -5.76 4.79
C PRO A 33 18.51 -7.12 4.98
N LYS A 34 19.14 -8.10 5.62
CA LYS A 34 18.55 -9.44 5.83
C LYS A 34 17.82 -9.59 7.16
N ASP A 35 17.92 -8.62 8.08
CA ASP A 35 17.34 -8.69 9.42
C ASP A 35 15.98 -7.98 9.46
N MET A 36 14.94 -8.75 9.17
CA MET A 36 13.57 -8.26 9.16
C MET A 36 13.08 -7.76 10.53
N MET A 37 13.62 -8.30 11.63
CA MET A 37 13.28 -7.83 12.97
C MET A 37 13.91 -6.47 13.27
N ALA A 38 15.14 -6.22 12.79
CA ALA A 38 15.74 -4.90 12.87
C ALA A 38 14.94 -3.86 12.06
N HIS A 39 14.43 -4.23 10.88
CA HIS A 39 13.57 -3.36 10.09
C HIS A 39 12.27 -3.02 10.83
N LEU A 40 11.62 -4.01 11.44
CA LEU A 40 10.40 -3.81 12.22
C LEU A 40 10.64 -2.90 13.44
N ASN A 41 11.70 -3.16 14.21
CA ASN A 41 12.04 -2.33 15.36
C ASN A 41 12.35 -0.88 14.96
N ALA A 42 13.06 -0.69 13.84
CA ALA A 42 13.30 0.63 13.28
C ALA A 42 11.98 1.31 12.88
N ALA A 43 11.07 0.59 12.23
CA ALA A 43 9.76 1.12 11.84
C ALA A 43 8.92 1.51 13.07
N LEU A 44 8.91 0.69 14.13
CA LEU A 44 8.23 0.97 15.39
C LEU A 44 8.77 2.22 16.07
N PHE A 45 10.09 2.40 16.07
CA PHE A 45 10.73 3.58 16.64
C PHE A 45 10.43 4.84 15.81
N ALA A 46 10.51 4.75 14.48
CA ALA A 46 10.13 5.84 13.58
C ALA A 46 8.67 6.25 13.77
N SER A 47 7.75 5.28 13.87
CA SER A 47 6.34 5.51 14.19
C SER A 47 6.18 6.26 15.51
N SER A 48 6.88 5.86 16.57
CA SER A 48 6.80 6.57 17.86
C SER A 48 7.35 8.00 17.82
N ILE A 49 8.40 8.24 17.02
CA ILE A 49 8.93 9.60 16.82
C ILE A 49 7.87 10.47 16.14
N ILE A 50 7.27 9.95 15.07
CA ILE A 50 6.27 10.69 14.29
C ILE A 50 5.01 10.90 15.11
N GLU A 51 4.53 9.89 15.83
CA GLU A 51 3.39 10.01 16.74
C GLU A 51 3.65 11.09 17.82
N ALA A 52 4.85 11.13 18.42
CA ALA A 52 5.23 12.17 19.40
C ALA A 52 5.22 13.59 18.79
N ILE A 53 5.61 13.74 17.53
CA ILE A 53 5.55 15.02 16.81
C ILE A 53 4.10 15.40 16.49
N LEU A 54 3.30 14.46 15.98
CA LEU A 54 1.91 14.72 15.59
C LEU A 54 0.93 14.83 16.77
N THR A 55 1.36 14.45 17.98
CA THR A 55 0.59 14.67 19.22
C THR A 55 0.91 16.00 19.87
N THR A 56 2.02 16.65 19.50
CA THR A 56 2.28 18.05 19.88
C THR A 56 1.46 19.06 19.09
N SER A 57 0.77 18.60 18.07
CA SER A 57 0.09 19.45 17.13
C SER A 57 -1.42 19.54 17.34
N LEU A 58 -1.93 20.76 17.26
CA LEU A 58 -3.37 21.02 17.19
C LEU A 58 -3.89 20.77 15.77
N PRO A 59 -5.06 20.11 15.61
CA PRO A 59 -5.86 19.47 16.66
C PRO A 59 -5.26 18.14 17.17
N ASN A 60 -5.08 17.96 18.48
CA ASN A 60 -4.42 16.77 19.03
C ASN A 60 -5.21 15.48 18.70
N PRO A 61 -4.68 14.56 17.88
CA PRO A 61 -5.32 13.27 17.66
C PRO A 61 -5.24 12.45 18.95
N SER A 62 -6.40 12.22 19.57
CA SER A 62 -6.54 11.48 20.83
C SER A 62 -6.47 9.96 20.60
N ARG A 63 -6.68 9.49 19.37
CA ARG A 63 -6.65 8.09 18.96
C ARG A 63 -5.89 7.93 17.65
N ARG A 64 -5.21 6.80 17.47
CA ARG A 64 -4.42 6.53 16.27
C ARG A 64 -5.24 6.54 14.98
N GLU A 65 -6.49 6.13 15.05
CA GLU A 65 -7.44 6.16 13.91
C GLU A 65 -7.70 7.59 13.41
N GLN A 66 -7.59 8.59 14.29
CA GLN A 66 -7.80 9.99 13.92
C GLN A 66 -6.68 10.54 13.04
N PHE A 67 -5.50 9.91 13.01
CA PHE A 67 -4.42 10.27 12.08
C PHE A 67 -4.82 10.08 10.62
N ALA A 68 -5.78 9.20 10.31
CA ALA A 68 -6.25 8.99 8.94
C ALA A 68 -6.98 10.22 8.36
N ARG A 69 -7.61 11.02 9.22
CA ARG A 69 -8.31 12.27 8.85
C ARG A 69 -7.49 13.53 9.16
N PHE A 70 -6.29 13.35 9.68
CA PHE A 70 -5.51 14.46 10.23
C PHE A 70 -4.84 15.26 9.11
N ARG A 71 -5.29 16.51 8.91
CA ARG A 71 -4.65 17.47 8.00
C ARG A 71 -3.63 18.30 8.77
N LEU A 72 -2.35 18.05 8.49
CA LEU A 72 -1.17 18.66 9.11
C LEU A 72 -0.97 20.18 8.85
N ARG A 73 -1.96 20.88 8.29
CA ARG A 73 -1.82 22.26 7.79
C ARG A 73 -1.43 23.26 8.87
N GLU A 74 -1.95 23.14 10.10
CA GLU A 74 -1.78 24.17 11.15
C GLU A 74 -0.40 24.17 11.82
N ILE A 75 0.35 23.08 11.73
CA ILE A 75 1.58 22.83 12.50
C ILE A 75 2.79 23.39 11.79
N PHE A 76 2.75 23.25 10.47
CA PHE A 76 3.83 23.64 9.60
C PHE A 76 3.62 25.03 9.01
N PHE A 77 2.53 25.74 9.34
CA PHE A 77 2.44 27.18 9.07
C PHE A 77 3.59 27.93 9.76
N GLY A 78 3.94 27.56 11.00
CA GLY A 78 5.13 28.08 11.70
C GLY A 78 6.48 27.55 11.17
N LEU A 79 6.48 26.41 10.47
CA LEU A 79 7.68 25.80 9.88
C LEU A 79 7.93 26.22 8.41
N ARG A 80 6.93 26.85 7.76
CA ARG A 80 7.09 27.56 6.48
C ARG A 80 7.86 28.86 6.66
N GLU A 81 7.74 29.50 7.83
CA GLU A 81 8.40 30.78 8.13
C GLU A 81 9.83 30.61 8.67
N THR A 82 10.14 29.51 9.36
CA THR A 82 11.51 29.19 9.76
C THR A 82 12.29 28.69 8.53
N ARG A 83 13.13 29.57 7.98
CA ARG A 83 14.09 29.34 6.89
C ARG A 83 15.00 28.10 7.02
N THR A 84 14.88 27.32 8.09
CA THR A 84 15.83 26.28 8.49
C THR A 84 15.35 24.85 8.25
N MET A 85 14.06 24.55 8.13
CA MET A 85 13.69 23.15 8.34
C MET A 85 13.69 22.25 7.10
N ILE A 86 13.34 22.71 5.89
CA ILE A 86 13.46 21.86 4.69
C ILE A 86 13.83 22.68 3.44
N MET A 87 15.04 23.26 3.49
CA MET A 87 16.01 23.36 2.37
C MET A 87 15.63 24.13 1.10
N PRO A 88 16.16 25.35 0.87
CA PRO A 88 16.43 25.80 -0.49
C PRO A 88 17.53 24.93 -1.12
N PRO A 89 17.55 24.73 -2.45
CA PRO A 89 18.57 23.95 -3.16
C PRO A 89 19.98 24.59 -3.10
N SER A 90 20.17 25.66 -2.34
CA SER A 90 21.42 26.38 -2.20
C SER A 90 21.58 26.92 -0.77
N SER A 91 22.33 26.23 0.08
CA SER A 91 23.32 26.84 0.98
C SER A 91 23.91 25.81 1.97
N VAL A 92 25.17 25.48 1.75
CA VAL A 92 26.24 25.28 2.77
C VAL A 92 26.12 24.15 3.81
N TYR A 93 24.94 23.63 4.18
CA TYR A 93 24.77 22.63 5.26
C TYR A 93 24.08 21.31 4.86
N GLY A 94 24.23 20.85 3.62
CA GLY A 94 23.94 19.46 3.25
C GLY A 94 22.51 19.00 3.56
N GLY A 95 21.54 19.49 2.79
CA GLY A 95 20.15 19.11 2.92
C GLY A 95 19.81 17.68 2.47
N VAL A 96 18.81 17.04 3.10
CA VAL A 96 18.09 15.85 2.64
C VAL A 96 16.99 16.23 1.65
N ASP A 97 17.16 15.84 0.39
CA ASP A 97 16.13 15.97 -0.65
C ASP A 97 14.77 15.38 -0.20
N GLY A 98 13.66 16.08 -0.48
CA GLY A 98 12.31 15.66 -0.11
C GLY A 98 11.94 14.28 -0.66
N SER A 99 12.49 13.94 -1.83
CA SER A 99 12.36 12.60 -2.43
C SER A 99 12.96 11.50 -1.52
N ASN A 100 14.12 11.76 -0.90
CA ASN A 100 14.78 10.83 0.01
C ASN A 100 14.00 10.66 1.32
N PHE A 101 13.34 11.73 1.78
CA PHE A 101 12.47 11.66 2.94
C PHE A 101 11.23 10.80 2.67
N LEU A 102 10.54 11.03 1.55
CA LEU A 102 9.41 10.20 1.11
C LEU A 102 9.82 8.73 0.91
N ASN A 103 10.99 8.48 0.33
CA ASN A 103 11.53 7.13 0.17
C ASN A 103 11.82 6.43 1.52
N ALA A 104 12.19 7.18 2.56
CA ALA A 104 12.39 6.67 3.91
C ALA A 104 11.05 6.38 4.60
N LEU A 105 10.05 7.24 4.46
CA LEU A 105 8.70 6.99 4.98
C LEU A 105 8.06 5.78 4.28
N GLY A 106 8.15 5.71 2.95
CA GLY A 106 7.66 4.57 2.16
C GLY A 106 8.31 3.24 2.57
N PHE A 107 9.58 3.25 2.98
CA PHE A 107 10.23 2.06 3.55
C PHE A 107 9.49 1.52 4.77
N PHE A 108 9.21 2.40 5.72
CA PHE A 108 8.62 2.02 6.98
C PHE A 108 7.16 1.60 6.79
N LEU A 109 6.43 2.29 5.92
CA LEU A 109 5.07 1.88 5.51
C LEU A 109 5.08 0.47 4.94
N ASN A 110 5.92 0.18 3.94
CA ASN A 110 6.01 -1.17 3.36
C ASN A 110 6.43 -2.21 4.40
N THR A 111 7.36 -1.87 5.30
CA THR A 111 7.79 -2.78 6.38
C THR A 111 6.62 -3.13 7.31
N PHE A 112 5.78 -2.16 7.68
CA PHE A 112 4.59 -2.41 8.49
C PHE A 112 3.55 -3.24 7.76
N MET A 113 3.31 -2.97 6.47
CA MET A 113 2.36 -3.74 5.66
C MET A 113 2.76 -5.20 5.52
N VAL A 114 4.05 -5.46 5.28
CA VAL A 114 4.57 -6.83 5.10
C VAL A 114 4.53 -7.62 6.41
N MET A 115 4.83 -6.98 7.54
CA MET A 115 4.87 -7.64 8.86
C MET A 115 3.50 -7.78 9.51
N ASP A 116 2.48 -7.09 9.00
CA ASP A 116 1.11 -7.04 9.54
C ASP A 116 1.06 -6.83 11.07
N TYR A 117 2.06 -6.13 11.61
CA TYR A 117 2.26 -5.98 13.06
C TYR A 117 1.80 -4.60 13.51
N GLN A 118 0.67 -4.57 14.22
CA GLN A 118 0.03 -3.34 14.73
C GLN A 118 -0.17 -2.28 13.61
N PRO A 119 -1.01 -2.55 12.60
CA PRO A 119 -1.18 -1.68 11.43
C PRO A 119 -1.57 -0.24 11.79
N ALA A 120 -2.25 -0.02 12.93
CA ALA A 120 -2.59 1.33 13.40
C ALA A 120 -1.36 2.24 13.62
N ARG A 121 -0.16 1.69 13.82
CA ARG A 121 1.08 2.46 13.97
C ARG A 121 1.60 3.06 12.67
N CYS A 122 1.09 2.65 11.50
CA CYS A 122 1.49 3.26 10.24
C CYS A 122 0.69 4.54 9.91
N LEU A 123 -0.49 4.74 10.52
CA LEU A 123 -1.34 5.92 10.24
C LEU A 123 -0.66 7.28 10.48
N PRO A 124 0.13 7.49 11.55
CA PRO A 124 0.95 8.71 11.72
C PRO A 124 1.93 8.93 10.56
N ILE A 125 2.55 7.84 10.08
CA ILE A 125 3.53 7.88 8.98
C ILE A 125 2.82 8.24 7.67
N CYS A 126 1.65 7.67 7.41
CA CYS A 126 0.81 8.00 6.26
C CYS A 126 0.38 9.47 6.25
N ALA A 127 -0.01 10.01 7.40
CA ALA A 127 -0.39 11.42 7.52
C ALA A 127 0.79 12.34 7.16
N LEU A 128 1.98 12.07 7.70
CA LEU A 128 3.19 12.84 7.39
C LEU A 128 3.60 12.70 5.91
N TYR A 129 3.51 11.50 5.34
CA TYR A 129 3.80 11.26 3.93
C TYR A 129 2.89 12.10 3.03
N ASN A 130 1.57 12.05 3.26
CA ASN A 130 0.59 12.77 2.45
C ASN A 130 0.77 14.28 2.56
N TYR A 131 1.11 14.78 3.75
CA TYR A 131 1.41 16.19 3.94
C TYR A 131 2.60 16.67 3.11
N ILE A 132 3.71 15.92 3.13
CA ILE A 132 4.93 16.27 2.38
C ILE A 132 4.71 16.16 0.87
N ALA A 133 3.96 15.16 0.43
CA ALA A 133 3.62 14.96 -0.97
C ALA A 133 2.68 16.04 -1.52
N THR A 134 1.71 16.51 -0.71
CA THR A 134 0.66 17.44 -1.13
C THR A 134 1.05 18.92 -0.96
N ASP A 135 1.54 19.31 0.22
CA ASP A 135 1.58 20.73 0.63
C ASP A 135 2.99 21.38 0.62
N VAL A 136 4.07 20.63 0.87
CA VAL A 136 5.37 21.25 1.25
C VAL A 136 6.49 21.09 0.23
N LEU A 137 6.76 19.89 -0.30
CA LEU A 137 8.02 19.63 -1.02
C LEU A 137 7.89 19.19 -2.46
N CYS A 138 6.98 18.26 -2.76
CA CYS A 138 6.95 17.64 -4.08
C CYS A 138 5.86 18.20 -5.00
N ARG A 139 4.72 18.66 -4.43
CA ARG A 139 3.52 19.05 -5.18
C ARG A 139 3.22 18.10 -6.34
N ASN A 140 3.46 16.80 -6.10
CA ASN A 140 3.43 15.78 -7.13
C ASN A 140 2.17 14.97 -6.90
N ALA A 141 1.22 15.11 -7.83
CA ALA A 141 -0.08 14.46 -7.75
C ALA A 141 0.04 12.92 -7.71
N ALA A 142 1.01 12.34 -8.43
CA ALA A 142 1.26 10.90 -8.41
C ALA A 142 1.74 10.40 -7.04
N LEU A 143 2.68 11.12 -6.41
CA LEU A 143 3.16 10.75 -5.07
C LEU A 143 2.08 10.96 -4.00
N ALA A 144 1.26 12.00 -4.12
CA ALA A 144 0.13 12.23 -3.23
C ALA A 144 -0.93 11.12 -3.38
N ALA A 145 -1.23 10.68 -4.61
CA ALA A 145 -2.11 9.55 -4.85
C ALA A 145 -1.54 8.26 -4.24
N LYS A 146 -0.26 7.93 -4.49
CA LYS A 146 0.42 6.77 -3.90
C LYS A 146 0.34 6.77 -2.36
N GLY A 147 0.61 7.91 -1.73
CA GLY A 147 0.53 8.06 -0.28
C GLY A 147 -0.85 7.77 0.30
N ARG A 148 -1.91 8.15 -0.40
CA ARG A 148 -3.29 7.88 0.02
C ARG A 148 -3.73 6.46 -0.24
N LEU A 149 -3.29 5.86 -1.34
CA LEU A 149 -3.51 4.43 -1.59
C LEU A 149 -2.87 3.61 -0.46
N LEU A 150 -1.67 3.98 0.00
CA LEU A 150 -1.04 3.37 1.18
C LEU A 150 -1.85 3.62 2.47
N THR A 151 -2.45 4.80 2.65
CA THR A 151 -3.38 5.06 3.77
C THR A 151 -4.62 4.15 3.70
N VAL A 152 -5.22 3.97 2.52
CA VAL A 152 -6.37 3.07 2.35
C VAL A 152 -5.99 1.65 2.72
N GLN A 153 -4.86 1.17 2.21
CA GLN A 153 -4.33 -0.15 2.55
C GLN A 153 -4.14 -0.30 4.08
N ALA A 154 -3.62 0.73 4.76
CA ALA A 154 -3.45 0.72 6.20
C ALA A 154 -4.81 0.62 6.94
N LEU A 155 -5.79 1.40 6.50
CA LEU A 155 -7.14 1.42 7.05
C LEU A 155 -7.86 0.08 6.88
N LEU A 156 -7.67 -0.58 5.73
CA LEU A 156 -8.19 -1.92 5.48
C LEU A 156 -7.59 -2.94 6.46
N ARG A 157 -6.28 -2.88 6.72
CA ARG A 157 -5.61 -3.72 7.73
C ARG A 157 -6.05 -3.43 9.16
N CYS A 158 -6.36 -2.17 9.46
CA CYS A 158 -7.00 -1.78 10.71
C CYS A 158 -8.49 -2.16 10.79
N ARG A 159 -9.09 -2.69 9.72
CA ARG A 159 -10.53 -2.99 9.58
C ARG A 159 -11.41 -1.76 9.81
N SER A 160 -10.93 -0.57 9.47
CA SER A 160 -11.69 0.67 9.54
C SER A 160 -12.36 0.93 8.18
N PHE A 161 -13.44 0.19 7.90
CA PHE A 161 -14.05 0.14 6.57
C PHE A 161 -14.68 1.46 6.15
N THR A 162 -15.32 2.17 7.08
CA THR A 162 -15.95 3.47 6.80
C THR A 162 -14.89 4.49 6.35
N GLU A 163 -13.73 4.52 7.03
CA GLU A 163 -12.64 5.43 6.67
C GLU A 163 -11.97 5.03 5.36
N ALA A 164 -11.75 3.73 5.14
CA ALA A 164 -11.20 3.24 3.88
C ALA A 164 -12.10 3.60 2.68
N TRP A 165 -13.42 3.48 2.85
CA TRP A 165 -14.40 3.85 1.83
C TRP A 165 -14.35 5.36 1.54
N LEU A 166 -14.34 6.20 2.58
CA LEU A 166 -14.24 7.66 2.43
C LEU A 166 -12.92 8.09 1.76
N ALA A 167 -11.82 7.42 2.07
CA ALA A 167 -10.53 7.68 1.44
C ALA A 167 -10.49 7.27 -0.05
N LEU A 168 -11.16 6.17 -0.43
CA LEU A 168 -11.33 5.78 -1.83
C LEU A 168 -12.26 6.73 -2.58
N TYR A 169 -13.32 7.21 -1.93
CA TYR A 169 -14.22 8.23 -2.47
C TYR A 169 -13.50 9.56 -2.71
N SER A 170 -12.70 10.02 -1.74
CA SER A 170 -11.97 11.29 -1.89
C SER A 170 -10.93 11.23 -3.00
N LEU A 171 -10.29 10.06 -3.18
CA LEU A 171 -9.39 9.79 -4.30
C LEU A 171 -10.11 9.82 -5.66
N SER A 172 -11.29 9.19 -5.78
CA SER A 172 -12.04 9.15 -7.04
C SER A 172 -12.58 10.51 -7.47
N ARG A 173 -12.87 11.39 -6.51
CA ARG A 173 -13.25 12.78 -6.77
C ARG A 173 -12.07 13.72 -7.00
N GLY A 174 -10.84 13.24 -6.83
CA GLY A 174 -9.64 14.06 -6.95
C GLY A 174 -9.50 15.14 -5.87
N HIS A 175 -10.19 14.96 -4.74
CA HIS A 175 -10.06 15.87 -3.60
C HIS A 175 -8.62 15.91 -3.08
N ASP A 176 -8.23 17.01 -2.45
CA ASP A 176 -6.91 17.22 -1.85
C ASP A 176 -5.69 17.10 -2.81
N GLN A 177 -5.82 17.09 -4.14
CA GLN A 177 -4.64 17.11 -5.02
C GLN A 177 -3.80 18.39 -4.81
N PRO A 178 -2.46 18.33 -5.04
CA PRO A 178 -1.61 19.51 -4.90
C PRO A 178 -2.08 20.62 -5.83
N LYS A 179 -2.52 21.74 -5.26
CA LYS A 179 -3.03 22.89 -6.01
C LYS A 179 -1.88 23.70 -6.63
N GLY A 180 -2.14 24.33 -7.77
CA GLY A 180 -1.20 25.23 -8.43
C GLY A 180 -0.81 26.41 -7.54
N LEU A 181 0.41 26.94 -7.71
CA LEU A 181 0.97 28.04 -6.89
C LEU A 181 0.11 29.32 -6.81
N VAL A 182 -0.85 29.48 -7.73
CA VAL A 182 -1.68 30.70 -7.87
C VAL A 182 -3.07 30.54 -7.25
N GLU A 183 -3.52 29.32 -6.96
CA GLU A 183 -4.79 29.07 -6.27
C GLU A 183 -4.56 29.10 -4.76
N ALA A 184 -4.25 30.28 -4.25
CA ALA A 184 -4.17 30.53 -2.82
C ALA A 184 -5.52 30.22 -2.14
N GLU A 185 -5.45 29.38 -1.09
CA GLU A 185 -6.18 29.57 0.18
C GLU A 185 -7.70 29.76 0.12
N ALA A 186 -8.42 29.08 -0.77
CA ALA A 186 -9.88 29.08 -0.70
C ALA A 186 -10.37 28.06 0.36
N LEU A 187 -10.67 28.57 1.57
CA LEU A 187 -11.50 27.89 2.58
C LEU A 187 -12.80 27.34 1.96
N ASP A 188 -13.30 28.00 0.90
CA ASP A 188 -14.53 27.66 0.18
C ASP A 188 -14.49 26.30 -0.51
N THR A 189 -13.32 25.82 -0.98
CA THR A 189 -13.27 24.47 -1.59
C THR A 189 -13.37 23.37 -0.53
N ALA A 190 -12.81 23.58 0.67
CA ALA A 190 -12.92 22.60 1.76
C ALA A 190 -14.37 22.48 2.28
N VAL A 191 -15.17 23.55 2.17
CA VAL A 191 -16.60 23.54 2.51
C VAL A 191 -17.40 22.77 1.45
N VAL A 192 -17.10 22.96 0.16
CA VAL A 192 -17.72 22.17 -0.92
C VAL A 192 -17.32 20.69 -0.84
N GLU A 193 -16.03 20.39 -0.59
CA GLU A 193 -15.53 19.03 -0.35
C GLU A 193 -16.21 18.38 0.87
N ALA A 194 -16.41 19.12 1.96
CA ALA A 194 -17.12 18.63 3.13
C ALA A 194 -18.62 18.42 2.86
N GLN A 195 -19.24 19.24 2.02
CA GLN A 195 -20.64 19.08 1.59
C GLN A 195 -20.82 17.89 0.66
N GLU A 196 -19.90 17.66 -0.29
CA GLU A 196 -19.92 16.50 -1.19
C GLU A 196 -19.61 15.20 -0.44
N MET A 197 -18.66 15.20 0.50
CA MET A 197 -18.44 14.07 1.41
C MET A 197 -19.61 13.83 2.37
N ALA A 198 -20.35 14.87 2.76
CA ALA A 198 -21.56 14.73 3.58
C ALA A 198 -22.78 14.22 2.78
N ALA A 199 -22.78 14.38 1.46
CA ALA A 199 -23.83 13.86 0.57
C ALA A 199 -23.64 12.37 0.23
N ALA A 200 -22.43 11.84 0.37
CA ALA A 200 -22.15 10.42 0.19
C ALA A 200 -22.66 9.62 1.40
N GLU A 201 -23.32 8.48 1.16
CA GLU A 201 -23.68 7.52 2.21
C GLU A 201 -22.54 6.49 2.35
N PRO A 202 -21.65 6.64 3.35
CA PRO A 202 -20.48 5.77 3.44
C PRO A 202 -20.87 4.37 3.93
N PHE A 203 -19.97 3.42 3.71
CA PHE A 203 -20.10 2.06 4.25
C PHE A 203 -20.22 2.11 5.78
N ARG A 204 -21.27 1.49 6.33
CA ARG A 204 -21.59 1.49 7.75
C ARG A 204 -21.03 0.24 8.40
N GLN A 205 -19.88 0.40 9.08
CA GLN A 205 -19.17 -0.71 9.74
C GLN A 205 -20.00 -1.41 10.85
N TYR A 206 -20.99 -0.72 11.43
CA TYR A 206 -21.85 -1.28 12.47
C TYR A 206 -23.01 -2.13 11.93
N GLU A 207 -23.31 -2.06 10.62
CA GLU A 207 -24.35 -2.84 9.95
C GLU A 207 -23.75 -4.09 9.27
N GLU A 208 -24.61 -5.05 8.92
CA GLU A 208 -24.21 -6.22 8.12
C GLU A 208 -23.83 -5.79 6.69
N PRO A 209 -22.84 -6.43 6.05
CA PRO A 209 -22.44 -6.08 4.68
C PRO A 209 -23.55 -6.23 3.63
N SER A 210 -24.52 -7.12 3.89
CA SER A 210 -25.71 -7.33 3.06
C SER A 210 -26.85 -6.34 3.35
N SER A 211 -26.66 -5.37 4.25
CA SER A 211 -27.67 -4.32 4.45
C SER A 211 -27.85 -3.51 3.17
N GLU A 212 -29.06 -3.01 2.92
CA GLU A 212 -29.35 -2.23 1.71
C GLU A 212 -28.43 -1.00 1.57
N ALA A 213 -28.09 -0.36 2.69
CA ALA A 213 -27.15 0.76 2.73
C ALA A 213 -25.73 0.33 2.32
N ASN A 214 -25.23 -0.78 2.85
CA ASN A 214 -23.90 -1.28 2.54
C ASN A 214 -23.79 -1.83 1.12
N VAL A 215 -24.83 -2.47 0.59
CA VAL A 215 -24.89 -2.91 -0.81
C VAL A 215 -24.87 -1.70 -1.76
N LYS A 216 -25.61 -0.62 -1.43
CA LYS A 216 -25.54 0.64 -2.19
C LYS A 216 -24.13 1.25 -2.16
N ALA A 217 -23.52 1.34 -0.97
CA ALA A 217 -22.16 1.85 -0.83
C ALA A 217 -21.11 1.01 -1.58
N ILE A 218 -21.27 -0.31 -1.63
CA ILE A 218 -20.42 -1.21 -2.40
C ILE A 218 -20.62 -1.00 -3.91
N ASN A 219 -21.86 -0.88 -4.38
CA ASN A 219 -22.11 -0.65 -5.81
C ASN A 219 -21.54 0.71 -6.25
N GLN A 220 -21.69 1.75 -5.43
CA GLN A 220 -21.02 3.04 -5.66
C GLN A 220 -19.51 2.90 -5.70
N LEU A 221 -18.91 2.15 -4.76
CA LEU A 221 -17.47 1.88 -4.75
C LEU A 221 -17.00 1.24 -6.06
N MET A 222 -17.79 0.32 -6.64
CA MET A 222 -17.47 -0.34 -7.90
C MET A 222 -17.44 0.62 -9.09
N GLU A 223 -18.22 1.69 -9.06
CA GLU A 223 -18.25 2.73 -10.10
C GLU A 223 -17.08 3.72 -9.98
N PHE A 224 -16.42 3.80 -8.83
CA PHE A 224 -15.30 4.73 -8.65
C PHE A 224 -14.12 4.39 -9.58
N THR A 225 -13.61 5.44 -10.21
CA THR A 225 -12.40 5.43 -11.04
C THR A 225 -11.47 6.54 -10.55
N LEU A 226 -10.17 6.35 -10.74
CA LEU A 226 -9.18 7.37 -10.38
C LEU A 226 -9.12 8.42 -11.50
N PRO A 227 -9.28 9.72 -11.21
CA PRO A 227 -9.29 10.75 -12.26
C PRO A 227 -7.93 10.88 -12.93
N GLU A 228 -7.90 10.96 -14.27
CA GLU A 228 -6.65 11.05 -15.05
C GLU A 228 -5.80 12.28 -14.68
N ALA A 229 -6.46 13.37 -14.26
CA ALA A 229 -5.82 14.62 -13.82
C ALA A 229 -4.95 14.48 -12.56
N SER A 230 -5.04 13.36 -11.83
CA SER A 230 -4.21 13.07 -10.65
C SER A 230 -2.74 12.75 -10.97
N GLY A 231 -2.31 12.88 -12.23
CA GLY A 231 -1.00 12.42 -12.68
C GLY A 231 -0.86 10.90 -12.55
N SER A 232 -1.98 10.18 -12.65
CA SER A 232 -2.05 8.75 -12.38
C SER A 232 -1.20 7.95 -13.36
N GLU A 233 -0.03 7.53 -12.91
CA GLU A 233 0.69 6.41 -13.54
C GLU A 233 -0.24 5.18 -13.59
N ALA A 234 -0.12 4.35 -14.63
CA ALA A 234 -0.93 3.14 -14.80
C ALA A 234 -0.93 2.26 -13.54
N PHE A 235 0.21 2.22 -12.84
CA PHE A 235 0.37 1.53 -11.56
C PHE A 235 -0.60 2.02 -10.48
N SER A 236 -0.83 3.33 -10.35
CA SER A 236 -1.77 3.87 -9.35
C SER A 236 -3.21 3.45 -9.62
N GLN A 237 -3.58 3.29 -10.89
CA GLN A 237 -4.90 2.78 -11.28
C GLN A 237 -5.05 1.31 -10.91
N TRP A 238 -4.04 0.49 -11.19
CA TRP A 238 -4.04 -0.93 -10.82
C TRP A 238 -4.09 -1.11 -9.30
N LEU A 239 -3.31 -0.34 -8.55
CA LEU A 239 -3.33 -0.36 -7.09
C LEU A 239 -4.69 0.08 -6.54
N PHE A 240 -5.34 1.09 -7.14
CA PHE A 240 -6.69 1.50 -6.75
C PHE A 240 -7.73 0.38 -6.99
N LYS A 241 -7.69 -0.29 -8.15
CA LYS A 241 -8.56 -1.45 -8.43
C LYS A 241 -8.29 -2.60 -7.45
N TYR A 242 -7.01 -2.85 -7.13
CA TYR A 242 -6.61 -3.87 -6.17
C TYR A 242 -7.16 -3.57 -4.77
N LEU A 243 -7.09 -2.33 -4.30
CA LEU A 243 -7.63 -1.94 -2.99
C LEU A 243 -9.15 -2.04 -2.93
N LYS A 244 -9.86 -1.83 -4.04
CA LYS A 244 -11.30 -2.13 -4.14
C LYS A 244 -11.56 -3.63 -3.95
N ALA A 245 -10.77 -4.50 -4.58
CA ALA A 245 -10.87 -5.94 -4.35
C ALA A 245 -10.52 -6.32 -2.91
N GLU A 246 -9.45 -5.75 -2.33
CA GLU A 246 -9.05 -5.98 -0.93
C GLU A 246 -10.16 -5.56 0.04
N PHE A 247 -10.83 -4.43 -0.22
CA PHE A 247 -11.98 -3.99 0.55
C PHE A 247 -13.09 -5.05 0.57
N LEU A 248 -13.49 -5.54 -0.60
CA LEU A 248 -14.55 -6.56 -0.72
C LEU A 248 -14.17 -7.87 -0.01
N VAL A 249 -12.96 -8.38 -0.25
CA VAL A 249 -12.47 -9.61 0.38
C VAL A 249 -12.41 -9.46 1.90
N THR A 250 -11.92 -8.32 2.40
CA THR A 250 -11.79 -8.08 3.83
C THR A 250 -13.16 -7.96 4.50
N VAL A 251 -14.13 -7.31 3.85
CA VAL A 251 -15.53 -7.25 4.32
C VAL A 251 -16.15 -8.66 4.37
N CYS A 252 -15.94 -9.48 3.35
CA CYS A 252 -16.42 -10.87 3.31
C CYS A 252 -15.74 -11.79 4.34
N SER A 253 -14.51 -11.48 4.77
CA SER A 253 -13.77 -12.24 5.79
C SER A 253 -14.10 -11.84 7.24
N TYR A 254 -14.91 -10.79 7.42
CA TYR A 254 -15.21 -10.26 8.75
C TYR A 254 -16.13 -11.21 9.52
N GLN A 255 -15.65 -11.72 10.68
CA GLN A 255 -16.25 -12.81 11.48
C GLN A 255 -17.73 -12.66 11.87
N ARG A 256 -18.33 -11.47 11.78
CA ARG A 256 -19.79 -11.31 11.92
C ARG A 256 -20.58 -11.95 10.75
N VAL A 257 -19.90 -12.34 9.68
CA VAL A 257 -20.44 -12.82 8.39
C VAL A 257 -19.86 -14.19 8.04
N PHE A 258 -19.72 -15.09 9.01
CA PHE A 258 -19.76 -16.52 8.68
C PHE A 258 -21.22 -16.97 8.78
N PRO A 259 -22.04 -16.74 7.73
CA PRO A 259 -23.37 -17.30 7.70
C PRO A 259 -23.26 -18.82 7.77
N LYS A 260 -24.25 -19.45 8.37
CA LYS A 260 -24.32 -20.91 8.34
C LYS A 260 -24.51 -21.34 6.88
N MET A 261 -23.80 -22.38 6.45
CA MET A 261 -24.02 -23.03 5.14
C MET A 261 -25.53 -23.19 4.93
N ASN A 262 -26.07 -22.56 3.88
CA ASN A 262 -27.49 -22.49 3.46
C ASN A 262 -28.27 -21.18 3.75
N GLU A 263 -27.67 -20.16 4.37
CA GLU A 263 -28.34 -18.85 4.52
C GLU A 263 -28.23 -18.00 3.24
N PRO A 264 -29.24 -17.16 2.92
CA PRO A 264 -29.21 -16.29 1.72
C PRO A 264 -28.00 -15.33 1.71
N GLN A 265 -27.53 -14.94 2.89
CA GLN A 265 -26.35 -14.10 3.10
C GLN A 265 -25.07 -14.73 2.52
N GLU A 266 -24.98 -16.07 2.45
CA GLU A 266 -23.85 -16.76 1.85
C GLU A 266 -23.81 -16.56 0.32
N LYS A 267 -24.98 -16.52 -0.32
CA LYS A 267 -25.06 -16.24 -1.76
C LYS A 267 -24.60 -14.82 -2.06
N ASP A 268 -25.02 -13.85 -1.25
CA ASP A 268 -24.59 -12.46 -1.39
C ASP A 268 -23.08 -12.31 -1.17
N ARG A 269 -22.52 -13.04 -0.19
CA ARG A 269 -21.08 -13.09 0.06
C ARG A 269 -20.31 -13.64 -1.15
N LEU A 270 -20.78 -14.73 -1.76
CA LEU A 270 -20.16 -15.29 -2.96
C LEU A 270 -20.20 -14.32 -4.14
N VAL A 271 -21.31 -13.61 -4.34
CA VAL A 271 -21.41 -12.57 -5.38
C VAL A 271 -20.40 -11.44 -5.17
N LEU A 272 -20.16 -11.04 -3.92
CA LEU A 272 -19.13 -10.03 -3.61
C LEU A 272 -17.72 -10.54 -3.89
N LEU A 273 -17.45 -11.81 -3.57
CA LEU A 273 -16.17 -12.45 -3.88
C LEU A 273 -15.95 -12.58 -5.41
N ASP A 274 -16.99 -12.89 -6.17
CA ASP A 274 -16.91 -12.96 -7.64
C ASP A 274 -16.63 -11.58 -8.25
N LYS A 275 -17.24 -10.50 -7.70
CA LYS A 275 -16.93 -9.12 -8.10
C LYS A 275 -15.47 -8.77 -7.80
N ALA A 276 -14.92 -9.24 -6.67
CA ALA A 276 -13.52 -9.03 -6.33
C ALA A 276 -12.58 -9.81 -7.27
N ASP A 277 -12.91 -11.07 -7.60
CA ASP A 277 -12.13 -11.88 -8.53
C ASP A 277 -12.09 -11.27 -9.94
N ALA A 278 -13.22 -10.75 -10.43
CA ALA A 278 -13.30 -10.06 -11.72
C ALA A 278 -12.33 -8.86 -11.79
N LEU A 279 -12.27 -8.03 -10.75
CA LEU A 279 -11.30 -6.92 -10.67
C LEU A 279 -9.85 -7.44 -10.73
N LEU A 280 -9.54 -8.53 -10.03
CA LEU A 280 -8.20 -9.10 -9.99
C LEU A 280 -7.77 -9.72 -11.32
N VAL A 281 -8.71 -10.36 -12.04
CA VAL A 281 -8.49 -10.87 -13.40
C VAL A 281 -8.22 -9.74 -14.38
N ASP A 282 -8.98 -8.64 -14.30
CA ASP A 282 -8.77 -7.46 -15.14
C ASP A 282 -7.39 -6.84 -14.89
N ILE A 283 -7.01 -6.68 -13.62
CA ILE A 283 -5.69 -6.17 -13.23
C ILE A 283 -4.57 -7.07 -13.78
N TRP A 284 -4.70 -8.40 -13.65
CA TRP A 284 -3.70 -9.34 -14.16
C TRP A 284 -3.50 -9.20 -15.66
N LYS A 285 -4.61 -9.14 -16.41
CA LYS A 285 -4.60 -9.01 -17.87
C LYS A 285 -3.98 -7.69 -18.30
N GLU A 286 -4.33 -6.58 -17.64
CA GLU A 286 -3.76 -5.26 -17.93
C GLU A 286 -2.25 -5.19 -17.65
N MET A 287 -1.78 -5.80 -16.56
CA MET A 287 -0.36 -5.76 -16.19
C MET A 287 0.51 -6.67 -17.06
N THR A 288 0.08 -7.91 -17.28
CA THR A 288 0.89 -8.94 -17.97
C THR A 288 0.68 -8.96 -19.48
N GLY A 289 -0.45 -8.43 -19.97
CA GLY A 289 -0.89 -8.54 -21.36
C GLY A 289 -1.42 -9.92 -21.76
N ASN A 290 -1.46 -10.87 -20.82
CA ASN A 290 -1.84 -12.26 -21.06
C ASN A 290 -3.21 -12.58 -20.46
N ALA A 291 -3.87 -13.59 -21.02
CA ALA A 291 -4.98 -14.23 -20.34
C ALA A 291 -4.46 -15.04 -19.14
N ASP A 292 -5.33 -15.31 -18.16
CA ASP A 292 -4.97 -16.15 -17.03
C ASP A 292 -4.80 -17.62 -17.47
N ASP A 293 -3.56 -18.11 -17.44
CA ASP A 293 -3.18 -19.48 -17.85
C ASP A 293 -3.02 -20.44 -16.67
N ARG A 294 -3.43 -20.05 -15.46
CA ARG A 294 -3.32 -20.84 -14.23
C ARG A 294 -3.79 -22.29 -14.40
N GLU A 295 -4.96 -22.50 -15.01
CA GLU A 295 -5.53 -23.84 -15.17
C GLU A 295 -4.70 -24.70 -16.14
N ALA A 296 -4.24 -24.11 -17.24
CA ALA A 296 -3.36 -24.78 -18.19
C ALA A 296 -2.02 -25.14 -17.54
N TRP A 297 -1.46 -24.23 -16.73
CA TRP A 297 -0.24 -24.46 -15.98
C TRP A 297 -0.40 -25.55 -14.90
N SER A 298 -1.51 -25.54 -14.16
CA SER A 298 -1.80 -26.52 -13.12
C SER A 298 -1.94 -27.94 -13.70
N ASN A 299 -2.66 -28.05 -14.83
CA ASN A 299 -2.84 -29.32 -15.53
C ASN A 299 -1.51 -29.84 -16.09
N SER A 300 -0.73 -28.99 -16.75
CA SER A 300 0.60 -29.38 -17.27
C SER A 300 1.58 -29.75 -16.15
N SER A 301 1.56 -29.04 -15.02
CA SER A 301 2.37 -29.36 -13.84
C SER A 301 2.04 -30.72 -13.23
N ARG A 302 0.75 -31.09 -13.22
CA ARG A 302 0.32 -32.40 -12.79
C ARG A 302 0.79 -33.50 -13.74
N THR A 303 0.59 -33.31 -15.04
CA THR A 303 1.04 -34.24 -16.07
C THR A 303 2.56 -34.44 -16.04
N PHE A 304 3.33 -33.35 -15.86
CA PHE A 304 4.78 -33.41 -15.71
C PHE A 304 5.21 -34.28 -14.52
N ARG A 305 4.56 -34.13 -13.35
CA ARG A 305 4.86 -34.97 -12.17
C ARG A 305 4.51 -36.43 -12.37
N GLU A 306 3.44 -36.73 -13.08
CA GLU A 306 2.95 -38.10 -13.29
C GLU A 306 3.71 -38.84 -14.39
N THR A 307 4.14 -38.14 -15.44
CA THR A 307 4.71 -38.76 -16.65
C THR A 307 6.17 -38.39 -16.93
N GLY A 308 6.74 -37.42 -16.21
CA GLY A 308 8.09 -36.90 -16.46
C GLY A 308 8.24 -36.20 -17.82
N GLY A 309 7.13 -35.70 -18.38
CA GLY A 309 7.05 -35.11 -19.72
C GLY A 309 7.70 -33.73 -19.84
N GLU A 310 7.19 -32.90 -20.76
CA GLU A 310 7.71 -31.55 -20.99
C GLU A 310 7.44 -30.60 -19.81
N ASP A 311 8.35 -29.65 -19.61
CA ASP A 311 8.25 -28.65 -18.55
C ASP A 311 6.90 -27.89 -18.62
N PRO A 312 6.29 -27.56 -17.47
CA PRO A 312 4.98 -26.91 -17.44
C PRO A 312 4.97 -25.60 -18.25
N THR A 313 4.03 -25.51 -19.19
CA THR A 313 3.83 -24.31 -20.00
C THR A 313 3.32 -23.19 -19.10
N PHE A 314 4.06 -22.09 -19.07
CA PHE A 314 3.75 -20.90 -18.30
C PHE A 314 3.95 -19.69 -19.21
N GLN A 315 2.94 -18.83 -19.29
CA GLN A 315 2.99 -17.64 -20.11
C GLN A 315 3.75 -16.53 -19.39
N GLU A 316 4.93 -16.20 -19.91
CA GLU A 316 5.69 -15.06 -19.42
C GLU A 316 5.00 -13.74 -19.78
N PRO A 317 5.10 -12.71 -18.93
CA PRO A 317 4.58 -11.38 -19.25
C PRO A 317 5.08 -10.89 -20.61
N THR A 318 4.20 -10.26 -21.38
CA THR A 318 4.52 -9.72 -22.72
C THR A 318 5.60 -8.63 -22.70
N ARG A 319 5.80 -7.99 -21.54
CA ARG A 319 6.81 -6.96 -21.30
C ARG A 319 7.56 -7.24 -19.99
N PRO A 320 8.81 -6.76 -19.85
CA PRO A 320 9.49 -6.79 -18.56
C PRO A 320 8.71 -5.94 -17.54
N LEU A 321 8.44 -6.54 -16.38
CA LEU A 321 7.71 -5.88 -15.29
C LEU A 321 8.72 -5.22 -14.33
N PRO A 322 8.55 -3.92 -14.00
CA PRO A 322 9.19 -3.30 -12.86
C PRO A 322 8.93 -4.05 -11.56
N GLU A 323 9.81 -3.87 -10.56
CA GLU A 323 9.69 -4.54 -9.26
C GLU A 323 8.34 -4.29 -8.57
N GLU A 324 7.86 -3.03 -8.54
CA GLU A 324 6.57 -2.68 -7.92
C GLU A 324 5.37 -3.37 -8.62
N GLU A 325 5.42 -3.52 -9.95
CA GLU A 325 4.37 -4.21 -10.72
C GLU A 325 4.42 -5.73 -10.52
N GLY A 326 5.64 -6.29 -10.42
CA GLY A 326 5.84 -7.70 -10.10
C GLY A 326 5.34 -8.06 -8.70
N GLU A 327 5.58 -7.20 -7.72
CA GLU A 327 5.05 -7.33 -6.36
C GLU A 327 3.51 -7.31 -6.35
N LEU A 328 2.90 -6.35 -7.06
CA LEU A 328 1.44 -6.28 -7.19
C LEU A 328 0.85 -7.52 -7.88
N CYS A 329 1.50 -8.05 -8.92
CA CYS A 329 1.07 -9.30 -9.58
C CYS A 329 1.07 -10.49 -8.59
N ALA A 330 2.09 -10.58 -7.73
CA ALA A 330 2.13 -11.63 -6.71
C ALA A 330 1.03 -11.43 -5.65
N GLU A 331 0.81 -10.20 -5.21
CA GLU A 331 -0.29 -9.86 -4.30
C GLU A 331 -1.67 -10.19 -4.87
N VAL A 332 -1.89 -9.91 -6.16
CA VAL A 332 -3.12 -10.31 -6.89
C VAL A 332 -3.34 -11.82 -6.79
N ARG A 333 -2.31 -12.64 -7.04
CA ARG A 333 -2.41 -14.10 -6.93
C ARG A 333 -2.72 -14.57 -5.51
N LEU A 334 -2.05 -13.99 -4.51
CA LEU A 334 -2.33 -14.30 -3.11
C LEU A 334 -3.77 -13.93 -2.72
N MET A 335 -4.28 -12.80 -3.21
CA MET A 335 -5.66 -12.38 -2.94
C MET A 335 -6.68 -13.29 -3.60
N ARG A 336 -6.44 -13.72 -4.84
CA ARG A 336 -7.28 -14.75 -5.49
C ARG A 336 -7.25 -16.06 -4.72
N GLY A 337 -6.10 -16.46 -4.18
CA GLY A 337 -6.00 -17.58 -3.25
C GLY A 337 -6.94 -17.45 -2.05
N LYS A 338 -6.97 -16.27 -1.40
CA LYS A 338 -7.91 -15.98 -0.30
C LYS A 338 -9.37 -16.04 -0.73
N ILE A 339 -9.68 -15.59 -1.95
CA ILE A 339 -11.05 -15.68 -2.49
C ILE A 339 -11.46 -17.14 -2.63
N GLN A 340 -10.61 -17.99 -3.22
CA GLN A 340 -10.88 -19.43 -3.38
C GLN A 340 -11.01 -20.15 -2.03
N GLU A 341 -10.14 -19.80 -1.06
CA GLU A 341 -10.27 -20.28 0.32
C GLU A 341 -11.60 -19.84 0.94
N GLY A 342 -11.97 -18.57 0.74
CA GLY A 342 -13.25 -18.01 1.18
C GLY A 342 -14.46 -18.69 0.52
N GLN A 343 -14.32 -19.24 -0.68
CA GLN A 343 -15.35 -20.04 -1.37
C GLN A 343 -15.37 -21.51 -0.91
N GLY A 344 -14.39 -21.95 -0.10
CA GLY A 344 -14.25 -23.32 0.38
C GLY A 344 -13.47 -24.25 -0.55
N ASP A 345 -12.87 -23.74 -1.64
CA ASP A 345 -12.05 -24.52 -2.57
C ASP A 345 -10.56 -24.37 -2.23
N LEU A 346 -10.12 -25.11 -1.19
CA LEU A 346 -8.72 -25.11 -0.75
C LEU A 346 -7.76 -25.61 -1.84
N GLY A 347 -8.23 -26.49 -2.73
CA GLY A 347 -7.43 -27.01 -3.84
C GLY A 347 -7.03 -25.89 -4.80
N LYS A 348 -7.99 -25.08 -5.23
CA LYS A 348 -7.72 -23.90 -6.07
C LYS A 348 -6.95 -22.82 -5.35
N ALA A 349 -7.20 -22.62 -4.05
CA ALA A 349 -6.44 -21.65 -3.25
C ALA A 349 -4.93 -21.98 -3.24
N ILE A 350 -4.58 -23.25 -3.03
CA ILE A 350 -3.18 -23.70 -3.08
C ILE A 350 -2.60 -23.53 -4.50
N GLN A 351 -3.37 -23.80 -5.55
CA GLN A 351 -2.92 -23.62 -6.93
C GLN A 351 -2.57 -22.15 -7.23
N GLU A 352 -3.34 -21.18 -6.76
CA GLU A 352 -3.03 -19.75 -6.92
C GLU A 352 -1.72 -19.37 -6.22
N VAL A 353 -1.50 -19.88 -5.01
CA VAL A 353 -0.25 -19.63 -4.26
C VAL A 353 0.95 -20.23 -5.00
N LEU A 354 0.85 -21.48 -5.44
CA LEU A 354 1.91 -22.16 -6.18
C LEU A 354 2.21 -21.46 -7.52
N TYR A 355 1.17 -21.03 -8.23
CA TYR A 355 1.31 -20.28 -9.47
C TYR A 355 2.01 -18.92 -9.21
N GLY A 356 1.61 -18.19 -8.16
CA GLY A 356 2.27 -16.94 -7.76
C GLY A 356 3.75 -17.13 -7.38
N MET A 357 4.09 -18.23 -6.70
CA MET A 357 5.48 -18.58 -6.40
C MET A 357 6.31 -18.87 -7.67
N GLU A 358 5.73 -19.59 -8.63
CA GLU A 358 6.40 -19.89 -9.89
C GLU A 358 6.59 -18.62 -10.73
N PHE A 359 5.59 -17.73 -10.75
CA PHE A 359 5.69 -16.40 -11.35
C PHE A 359 6.87 -15.61 -10.77
N LEU A 360 6.95 -15.50 -9.44
CA LEU A 360 8.06 -14.81 -8.75
C LEU A 360 9.42 -15.45 -9.04
N ARG A 361 9.49 -16.78 -9.10
CA ARG A 361 10.72 -17.51 -9.43
C ARG A 361 11.20 -17.17 -10.84
N ARG A 362 10.28 -17.06 -11.80
CA ARG A 362 10.61 -16.73 -13.21
C ARG A 362 10.99 -15.28 -13.39
N THR A 363 10.26 -14.34 -12.78
CA THR A 363 10.60 -12.91 -12.83
C THR A 363 11.94 -12.60 -12.14
N ALA A 364 12.28 -13.29 -11.05
CA ALA A 364 13.60 -13.15 -10.43
C ALA A 364 14.75 -13.64 -11.33
N ARG A 365 14.51 -14.67 -12.15
CA ARG A 365 15.51 -15.21 -13.10
C ARG A 365 15.76 -14.24 -14.25
N THR A 366 14.72 -13.64 -14.82
CA THR A 366 14.87 -12.69 -15.93
C THR A 366 15.65 -11.43 -15.53
N VAL A 367 15.44 -10.92 -14.31
CA VAL A 367 16.20 -9.76 -13.78
C VAL A 367 17.70 -10.07 -13.64
N SER A 368 18.06 -11.23 -13.08
CA SER A 368 19.48 -11.62 -12.91
C SER A 368 20.23 -11.85 -14.24
N CYS A 369 19.53 -12.30 -15.28
CA CYS A 369 20.09 -12.40 -16.63
C CYS A 369 20.30 -11.04 -17.31
N GLN A 370 19.48 -10.03 -17.01
CA GLN A 370 19.63 -8.68 -17.56
C GLN A 370 20.78 -7.89 -16.91
N GLU A 371 21.00 -8.05 -15.61
CA GLU A 371 22.12 -7.42 -14.90
C GLU A 371 23.48 -7.98 -15.34
N SER A 372 23.54 -9.30 -15.61
CA SER A 372 24.76 -9.94 -16.11
C SER A 372 25.09 -9.52 -17.55
N ALA A 373 24.09 -9.36 -18.43
CA ALA A 373 24.27 -8.88 -19.79
C ALA A 373 24.67 -7.39 -19.88
N SER A 374 24.13 -6.54 -19.00
CA SER A 374 24.48 -5.10 -18.96
C SER A 374 25.85 -4.83 -18.31
N SER A 375 26.33 -5.70 -17.41
CA SER A 375 27.67 -5.57 -16.83
C SER A 375 28.82 -5.91 -17.80
N ALA A 376 28.51 -6.55 -18.94
CA ALA A 376 29.49 -6.91 -19.96
C ALA A 376 29.84 -5.76 -20.93
N ALA A 377 29.14 -4.62 -20.87
CA ALA A 377 29.21 -3.56 -21.89
C ALA A 377 29.80 -2.21 -21.41
N GLY A 378 30.44 -2.11 -20.23
CA GLY A 378 31.01 -0.83 -19.77
C GLY A 378 32.18 -0.94 -18.79
N PRO A 379 33.08 0.07 -18.73
CA PRO A 379 34.26 0.03 -17.88
C PRO A 379 33.83 0.09 -16.41
N ARG A 380 34.45 -0.78 -15.60
CA ARG A 380 34.18 -0.93 -14.16
C ARG A 380 34.52 0.34 -13.38
N THR A 381 33.53 1.21 -13.17
CA THR A 381 33.49 2.11 -12.02
C THR A 381 32.63 1.48 -10.94
N CYS A 382 33.27 1.01 -9.86
CA CYS A 382 32.62 0.52 -8.66
C CYS A 382 31.82 1.64 -7.97
N ALA A 383 30.58 1.86 -8.40
CA ALA A 383 29.55 2.48 -7.57
C ALA A 383 28.63 1.36 -7.06
N ARG A 384 28.81 1.01 -5.78
CA ARG A 384 28.00 0.06 -5.04
C ARG A 384 26.65 0.71 -4.77
N THR A 385 25.77 0.75 -5.77
CA THR A 385 24.44 1.36 -5.68
C THR A 385 23.36 0.37 -6.08
N ARG A 386 22.36 0.25 -5.20
CA ARG A 386 21.16 -0.61 -5.21
C ARG A 386 21.40 -2.07 -4.83
N ALA A 387 21.27 -2.32 -3.52
CA ALA A 387 20.78 -3.61 -3.06
C ALA A 387 19.31 -3.75 -3.49
N PRO A 388 18.88 -4.88 -4.07
CA PRO A 388 17.47 -5.13 -4.39
C PRO A 388 16.63 -5.05 -3.11
N SER A 389 15.43 -4.49 -3.23
CA SER A 389 14.49 -4.43 -2.11
C SER A 389 14.21 -5.84 -1.64
N VAL A 390 14.26 -6.01 -0.33
CA VAL A 390 14.04 -7.29 0.36
C VAL A 390 12.55 -7.71 0.30
N GLY A 391 11.69 -6.92 -0.35
CA GLY A 391 10.24 -7.11 -0.46
C GLY A 391 9.85 -8.41 -1.14
N CYS A 392 10.34 -8.65 -2.36
CA CYS A 392 9.91 -9.79 -3.19
C CYS A 392 10.16 -11.18 -2.56
N ALA A 393 11.31 -11.37 -1.90
CA ALA A 393 11.65 -12.66 -1.27
C ALA A 393 10.99 -12.83 0.12
N CYS A 394 10.81 -11.73 0.86
CA CYS A 394 10.24 -11.79 2.20
C CYS A 394 8.70 -11.89 2.19
N VAL A 395 7.99 -11.26 1.25
CA VAL A 395 6.51 -11.37 1.19
C VAL A 395 6.07 -12.81 0.92
N ALA A 396 6.71 -13.50 -0.03
CA ALA A 396 6.42 -14.91 -0.31
C ALA A 396 6.80 -15.84 0.85
N THR A 397 7.95 -15.62 1.50
CA THR A 397 8.41 -16.46 2.62
C THR A 397 7.60 -16.24 3.90
N TRP A 398 7.15 -15.00 4.15
CA TRP A 398 6.41 -14.65 5.35
C TRP A 398 4.96 -15.12 5.28
N TYR A 399 4.31 -15.06 4.11
CA TYR A 399 2.97 -15.63 3.93
C TYR A 399 2.95 -17.15 4.19
N ILE A 400 3.99 -17.87 3.76
CA ILE A 400 4.16 -19.31 4.05
C ILE A 400 4.30 -19.56 5.56
N CYS A 401 5.03 -18.72 6.29
CA CYS A 401 5.17 -18.87 7.75
C CYS A 401 3.92 -18.46 8.54
N SER A 402 3.10 -17.55 8.01
CA SER A 402 1.88 -17.04 8.66
C SER A 402 0.66 -17.91 8.38
N SER A 403 0.51 -18.42 7.16
CA SER A 403 -0.58 -19.34 6.77
C SER A 403 -0.41 -20.77 7.32
N VAL A 404 0.82 -21.19 7.66
CA VAL A 404 1.07 -22.51 8.28
C VAL A 404 0.83 -22.49 9.80
N LYS A 405 0.53 -21.33 10.40
CA LYS A 405 0.24 -21.21 11.85
C LYS A 405 -1.25 -21.35 12.23
N VAL A 406 -2.11 -21.74 11.30
CA VAL A 406 -3.46 -22.23 11.63
C VAL A 406 -3.61 -23.63 11.05
N GLY A 407 -3.13 -24.59 11.82
CA GLY A 407 -3.41 -26.02 11.70
C GLY A 407 -3.56 -26.57 13.11
#